data_AF-A0A956R848-F1
#
_entry.id   AF-A0A956R848-F1
#
_cell.length_a   1.000
_cell.length_b   1.000
_cell.length_c   1.000
_cell.angle_alpha   90.00
_cell.angle_beta   90.00
_cell.angle_gamma   90.00
#
_symmetry.space_group_name_H-M   'P 1'
#
loop_
_entity.id
_entity.type
_entity.pdbx_description
1 polymer ?
#
loop_
_entity_poly.entity_id
_entity_poly.type
_entity_poly.pdbx_seq_one_letter_code
_entity_poly.pdbx_strand_id
1 'polypeptide(L)'
;SNHSNHWNRWNRWINRTVPAALLALVAPPTLVDAASPDYCAPTVDMDPLQLLRQTSLDLRGHVPSYEEYELVRGADDPAATAEGLIAEMLESEDYFDQVRNYHQALIWGTLDSSIIDQIYAGQRRLSRNAQQNWRLGNMARQYRGDQIDCLDQLQTQFDAQDRPIPIQTYDDPVCTGGTCQQEGYVMVAPYWDPANPIKVCAFDAQEAANGATGACSVYHTNDAECGCGPNLQWCGPISLGLDQVVRDSLAEEPARVFEWVVRESRSYLEAFTTDTTFVNGPVSHFYRHNSGTTTLTLGGAVSYEVEIPDVPVLPFDDTDTWVETTRGGPHAGVFTTMGYLIRFASNRARANRFATAFYCEPFVPKEDGLPPEEAEPSPNLRERAGCNDCHERLEPLAAHWGRWRTGGTYGFFRPEELSFTEPRPDCICGEGIGNCSAFCSTYFVTADNSGDEEFGLYQGLPQAASWLEGSDVDNVEAGPMALIDTDDERDRIAQCAVRNLGEHLLGRELTADDLTWLQGHAQAFADDGYDYTSLVRRLVQDERYRTIR
;
A
#
# COMPACT_ATOMS: atom_id res chain seq x y z
N SER A 1 2.60 -32.31 -30.51
CA SER A 1 1.47 -33.07 -31.08
C SER A 1 0.24 -32.19 -31.01
N ASN A 2 -0.39 -31.99 -32.17
CA ASN A 2 -1.47 -31.04 -32.46
C ASN A 2 -2.61 -30.98 -31.43
N HIS A 3 -3.09 -29.77 -31.13
CA HIS A 3 -4.50 -29.47 -31.30
C HIS A 3 -4.72 -28.01 -31.72
N SER A 4 -5.13 -27.86 -32.97
CA SER A 4 -5.69 -26.66 -33.57
C SER A 4 -7.21 -26.80 -33.69
N ASN A 5 -7.89 -25.66 -33.48
CA ASN A 5 -9.09 -25.14 -34.13
C ASN A 5 -10.21 -26.10 -34.57
N HIS A 6 -11.46 -25.76 -34.24
CA HIS A 6 -12.53 -25.54 -35.24
C HIS A 6 -13.84 -25.10 -34.57
N TRP A 7 -14.22 -23.83 -34.77
CA TRP A 7 -15.61 -23.38 -34.68
C TRP A 7 -16.00 -22.73 -36.00
N ASN A 8 -16.88 -23.42 -36.74
CA ASN A 8 -17.77 -22.86 -37.75
C ASN A 8 -18.66 -23.98 -38.31
N ARG A 9 -19.98 -23.93 -38.10
CA ARG A 9 -21.00 -23.92 -39.18
C ARG A 9 -22.47 -24.04 -38.71
N TRP A 10 -23.21 -22.96 -38.93
CA TRP A 10 -24.40 -22.86 -39.80
C TRP A 10 -25.58 -23.88 -39.67
N ASN A 11 -26.68 -23.37 -39.12
CA ASN A 11 -28.02 -23.16 -39.71
C ASN A 11 -28.97 -24.31 -40.17
N ARG A 12 -30.23 -24.15 -39.70
CA ARG A 12 -31.57 -24.48 -40.27
C ARG A 12 -32.12 -25.92 -40.16
N TRP A 13 -33.41 -26.01 -39.79
CA TRP A 13 -34.53 -26.84 -40.31
C TRP A 13 -35.72 -26.72 -39.30
N ILE A 14 -36.72 -25.85 -39.52
CA ILE A 14 -38.00 -26.00 -40.25
C ILE A 14 -39.07 -26.92 -39.61
N ASN A 15 -40.17 -26.27 -39.23
CA ASN A 15 -41.61 -26.63 -39.15
C ASN A 15 -42.14 -27.69 -38.16
N ARG A 16 -43.13 -27.27 -37.37
CA ARG A 16 -44.47 -27.90 -37.28
C ARG A 16 -45.54 -27.00 -36.63
N THR A 17 -46.42 -26.48 -37.49
CA THR A 17 -47.90 -26.39 -37.38
C THR A 17 -48.57 -26.06 -36.02
N VAL A 18 -49.23 -24.91 -35.97
CA VAL A 18 -50.29 -24.52 -35.00
C VAL A 18 -51.60 -24.31 -35.78
N PRO A 19 -52.76 -24.81 -35.33
CA PRO A 19 -54.05 -24.49 -35.95
C PRO A 19 -54.66 -23.21 -35.34
N ALA A 20 -55.33 -22.46 -36.21
CA ALA A 20 -56.06 -21.24 -35.92
C ALA A 20 -57.36 -21.50 -35.16
N ALA A 21 -57.71 -20.61 -34.22
CA ALA A 21 -59.10 -20.20 -33.98
C ALA A 21 -59.22 -18.93 -33.12
N LEU A 22 -60.22 -18.12 -33.49
CA LEU A 22 -60.96 -17.10 -32.72
C LEU A 22 -60.39 -15.67 -32.60
N LEU A 23 -60.77 -14.86 -33.61
CA LEU A 23 -60.97 -13.42 -33.50
C LEU A 23 -62.11 -13.10 -32.52
N ALA A 24 -61.85 -12.23 -31.56
CA ALA A 24 -62.85 -11.42 -30.86
C ALA A 24 -62.48 -9.94 -31.01
N LEU A 25 -63.43 -9.14 -31.50
CA LEU A 25 -63.31 -7.69 -31.66
C LEU A 25 -63.16 -7.01 -30.29
N VAL A 26 -62.01 -6.38 -30.05
CA VAL A 26 -61.82 -5.35 -29.03
C VAL A 26 -61.29 -4.12 -29.75
N ALA A 27 -62.06 -3.03 -29.73
CA ALA A 27 -61.63 -1.75 -30.24
C ALA A 27 -60.41 -1.26 -29.42
N PRO A 28 -59.32 -0.79 -30.04
CA PRO A 28 -58.17 -0.32 -29.30
C PRO A 28 -58.56 0.97 -28.55
N PRO A 29 -58.15 1.13 -27.27
CA PRO A 29 -58.22 2.41 -26.60
C PRO A 29 -57.37 3.43 -27.37
N THR A 30 -57.90 4.64 -27.53
CA THR A 30 -57.11 5.79 -28.00
C THR A 30 -56.01 6.05 -26.99
N LEU A 31 -54.81 5.56 -27.29
CA LEU A 31 -53.57 6.01 -26.67
C LEU A 31 -53.45 7.49 -26.99
N VAL A 32 -53.76 8.34 -26.02
CA VAL A 32 -53.23 9.70 -26.01
C VAL A 32 -51.74 9.51 -25.77
N ASP A 33 -50.95 9.61 -26.84
CA ASP A 33 -49.50 9.73 -26.71
C ASP A 33 -49.24 10.91 -25.78
N ALA A 34 -48.74 10.62 -24.58
CA ALA A 34 -48.04 11.61 -23.81
C ALA A 34 -46.82 11.97 -24.67
N ALA A 35 -46.88 13.15 -25.32
CA ALA A 35 -45.78 13.65 -26.10
C ALA A 35 -44.55 13.74 -25.19
N SER A 36 -43.60 12.83 -25.39
CA SER A 36 -42.24 13.04 -24.90
C SER A 36 -41.75 14.34 -25.54
N PRO A 37 -41.25 15.32 -24.78
CA PRO A 37 -40.77 16.55 -25.39
C PRO A 37 -39.67 16.23 -26.41
N ASP A 38 -39.82 16.74 -27.64
CA ASP A 38 -38.90 16.54 -28.77
C ASP A 38 -37.48 17.09 -28.50
N TYR A 39 -37.33 17.88 -27.44
CA TYR A 39 -36.05 18.35 -26.91
C TYR A 39 -36.12 18.37 -25.38
N CYS A 40 -35.29 17.59 -24.71
CA CYS A 40 -34.88 17.89 -23.34
C CYS A 40 -33.96 19.10 -23.41
N ALA A 41 -34.53 20.31 -23.59
CA ALA A 41 -33.79 21.56 -23.51
C ALA A 41 -32.87 21.51 -22.27
N PRO A 42 -31.58 21.87 -22.36
CA PRO A 42 -30.78 22.00 -21.16
C PRO A 42 -31.44 23.07 -20.31
N THR A 43 -32.12 22.68 -19.23
CA THR A 43 -32.39 23.62 -18.16
C THR A 43 -31.03 23.92 -17.59
N VAL A 44 -30.63 25.19 -17.70
CA VAL A 44 -29.36 25.71 -17.17
C VAL A 44 -29.30 25.53 -15.65
N ASP A 45 -30.47 25.40 -15.00
CA ASP A 45 -30.61 25.15 -13.58
C ASP A 45 -31.04 23.70 -13.32
N MET A 46 -30.19 22.95 -12.61
CA MET A 46 -30.51 21.64 -12.05
C MET A 46 -31.54 21.80 -10.93
N ASP A 47 -32.52 20.89 -10.87
CA ASP A 47 -33.50 20.87 -9.77
C ASP A 47 -32.78 20.76 -8.42
N PRO A 48 -33.13 21.55 -7.39
CA PRO A 48 -32.43 21.53 -6.10
C PRO A 48 -32.37 20.16 -5.43
N LEU A 49 -33.38 19.30 -5.60
CA LEU A 49 -33.37 17.94 -5.05
C LEU A 49 -32.46 17.03 -5.87
N GLN A 50 -32.37 17.24 -7.18
CA GLN A 50 -31.40 16.54 -8.03
C GLN A 50 -29.96 16.95 -7.65
N LEU A 51 -29.70 18.25 -7.49
CA LEU A 51 -28.41 18.78 -7.03
C LEU A 51 -28.00 18.17 -5.69
N LEU A 52 -28.92 18.20 -4.71
CA LEU A 52 -28.69 17.64 -3.39
C LEU A 52 -28.35 16.14 -3.46
N ARG A 53 -29.07 15.39 -4.30
CA ARG A 53 -28.81 13.95 -4.46
C ARG A 53 -27.44 13.68 -5.06
N GLN A 54 -27.10 14.38 -6.15
CA GLN A 54 -25.84 14.21 -6.86
C GLN A 54 -24.65 14.54 -5.94
N THR A 55 -24.68 15.73 -5.34
CA THR A 55 -23.61 16.18 -4.42
C THR A 55 -23.51 15.29 -3.18
N SER A 56 -24.61 14.84 -2.60
CA SER A 56 -24.55 13.91 -1.47
C SER A 56 -23.89 12.58 -1.84
N LEU A 57 -24.13 12.05 -3.05
CA LEU A 57 -23.49 10.82 -3.49
C LEU A 57 -21.98 11.01 -3.69
N ASP A 58 -21.57 12.11 -4.33
CA ASP A 58 -20.15 12.35 -4.61
C ASP A 58 -19.39 12.80 -3.36
N LEU A 59 -20.00 13.59 -2.48
CA LEU A 59 -19.36 14.15 -1.29
C LEU A 59 -19.45 13.23 -0.08
N ARG A 60 -20.51 12.42 0.08
CA ARG A 60 -20.70 11.55 1.26
C ARG A 60 -20.75 10.06 0.94
N GLY A 61 -20.88 9.68 -0.33
CA GLY A 61 -21.03 8.27 -0.74
C GLY A 61 -22.41 7.68 -0.49
N HIS A 62 -23.39 8.48 -0.07
CA HIS A 62 -24.76 8.03 0.17
C HIS A 62 -25.80 9.05 -0.27
N VAL A 63 -27.05 8.60 -0.45
CA VAL A 63 -28.16 9.51 -0.81
C VAL A 63 -28.58 10.38 0.37
N PRO A 64 -29.18 11.55 0.13
CA PRO A 64 -29.77 12.36 1.19
C PRO A 64 -30.84 11.59 1.96
N SER A 65 -30.92 11.88 3.25
CA SER A 65 -31.98 11.43 4.15
C SER A 65 -33.34 11.98 3.73
N TYR A 66 -34.40 11.36 4.25
CA TYR A 66 -35.76 11.87 4.04
C TYR A 66 -35.93 13.28 4.62
N GLU A 67 -35.34 13.58 5.78
CA GLU A 67 -35.43 14.89 6.40
C GLU A 67 -34.77 15.98 5.56
N GLU A 68 -33.59 15.73 4.99
CA GLU A 68 -32.90 16.68 4.10
C GLU A 68 -33.74 16.98 2.84
N TYR A 69 -34.40 15.97 2.25
CA TYR A 69 -35.30 16.20 1.11
C TYR A 69 -36.54 17.03 1.49
N GLU A 70 -37.15 16.76 2.65
CA GLU A 70 -38.30 17.55 3.12
C GLU A 70 -37.89 18.98 3.48
N LEU A 71 -36.67 19.18 4.01
CA LEU A 71 -36.12 20.49 4.30
C LEU A 71 -36.02 21.33 3.02
N VAL A 72 -35.41 20.80 1.96
CA VAL A 72 -35.29 21.50 0.68
C VAL A 72 -36.65 21.72 0.02
N ARG A 73 -37.53 20.70 0.04
CA ARG A 73 -38.87 20.82 -0.57
C ARG A 73 -39.76 21.84 0.14
N GLY A 74 -39.65 21.93 1.46
CA GLY A 74 -40.47 22.81 2.30
C GLY A 74 -39.93 24.23 2.46
N ALA A 75 -38.72 24.51 1.96
CA ALA A 75 -38.09 25.82 2.09
C ALA A 75 -38.70 26.89 1.18
N ASP A 76 -38.65 28.14 1.63
CA ASP A 76 -39.03 29.30 0.81
C ASP A 76 -38.08 29.48 -0.39
N ASP A 77 -36.81 29.12 -0.21
CA ASP A 77 -35.79 29.06 -1.27
C ASP A 77 -35.11 27.68 -1.25
N PRO A 78 -35.64 26.71 -2.02
CA PRO A 78 -35.06 25.37 -2.12
C PRO A 78 -33.63 25.35 -2.64
N ALA A 79 -33.26 26.27 -3.54
CA ALA A 79 -31.92 26.32 -4.10
C ALA A 79 -30.91 26.77 -3.05
N ALA A 80 -31.18 27.87 -2.34
CA ALA A 80 -30.32 28.34 -1.26
C ALA A 80 -30.22 27.31 -0.11
N THR A 81 -31.30 26.60 0.17
CA THR A 81 -31.31 25.53 1.19
C THR A 81 -30.44 24.35 0.77
N ALA A 82 -30.50 23.93 -0.49
CA ALA A 82 -29.63 22.88 -1.02
C ALA A 82 -28.15 23.29 -0.98
N GLU A 83 -27.81 24.53 -1.34
CA GLU A 83 -26.42 25.05 -1.22
C GLU A 83 -25.93 25.05 0.23
N GLY A 84 -26.80 25.41 1.18
CA GLY A 84 -26.50 25.35 2.61
C GLY A 84 -26.15 23.92 3.06
N LEU A 85 -26.95 22.94 2.65
CA LEU A 85 -26.66 21.53 2.93
C LEU A 85 -25.36 21.06 2.27
N ILE A 86 -25.05 21.49 1.05
CA ILE A 86 -23.76 21.16 0.39
C ILE A 86 -22.59 21.73 1.19
N ALA A 87 -22.70 22.95 1.72
CA ALA A 87 -21.67 23.52 2.58
C ALA A 87 -21.48 22.70 3.86
N GLU A 88 -22.57 22.24 4.49
CA GLU A 88 -22.52 21.34 5.65
C GLU A 88 -21.89 19.98 5.31
N MET A 89 -22.16 19.43 4.12
CA MET A 89 -21.55 18.16 3.67
C MET A 89 -20.03 18.25 3.61
N LEU A 90 -19.47 19.37 3.14
CA LEU A 90 -18.02 19.60 3.03
C LEU A 90 -17.30 19.69 4.38
N GLU A 91 -18.03 19.75 5.49
CA GLU A 91 -17.50 19.75 6.86
C GLU A 91 -17.79 18.44 7.61
N SER A 92 -18.46 17.48 6.96
CA SER A 92 -18.91 16.23 7.56
C SER A 92 -17.84 15.13 7.59
N GLU A 93 -17.94 14.21 8.55
CA GLU A 93 -17.10 13.01 8.60
C GLU A 93 -17.23 12.16 7.33
N ASP A 94 -18.44 12.05 6.76
CA ASP A 94 -18.66 11.29 5.52
C ASP A 94 -17.88 11.90 4.33
N TYR A 95 -17.67 13.22 4.32
CA TYR A 95 -16.83 13.86 3.31
C TYR A 95 -15.35 13.51 3.48
N PHE A 96 -14.85 13.54 4.70
CA PHE A 96 -13.47 13.13 4.96
C PHE A 96 -13.25 11.63 4.68
N ASP A 97 -14.27 10.80 4.88
CA ASP A 97 -14.27 9.41 4.43
C ASP A 97 -14.18 9.28 2.91
N GLN A 98 -14.93 10.08 2.14
CA GLN A 98 -14.80 10.12 0.68
C GLN A 98 -13.42 10.62 0.24
N VAL A 99 -12.87 11.65 0.88
CA VAL A 99 -11.51 12.14 0.63
C VAL A 99 -10.49 11.01 0.85
N ARG A 100 -10.59 10.28 1.95
CA ARG A 100 -9.72 9.13 2.27
C ARG A 100 -9.84 8.04 1.20
N ASN A 101 -11.06 7.64 0.85
CA ASN A 101 -11.33 6.60 -0.15
C ASN A 101 -10.80 7.00 -1.55
N TYR A 102 -11.05 8.24 -1.96
CA TYR A 102 -10.59 8.79 -3.23
C TYR A 102 -9.05 8.75 -3.31
N HIS A 103 -8.36 9.24 -2.28
CA HIS A 103 -6.91 9.27 -2.27
C HIS A 103 -6.30 7.87 -2.15
N GLN A 104 -6.92 6.96 -1.40
CA GLN A 104 -6.50 5.56 -1.36
C GLN A 104 -6.58 4.91 -2.75
N ALA A 105 -7.67 5.17 -3.50
CA ALA A 105 -7.78 4.72 -4.89
C ALA A 105 -6.73 5.39 -5.79
N LEU A 106 -6.48 6.69 -5.60
CA LEU A 106 -5.47 7.47 -6.33
C LEU A 106 -4.03 7.04 -6.04
N ILE A 107 -3.75 6.27 -5.00
CA ILE A 107 -2.41 5.69 -4.78
C ILE A 107 -2.38 4.17 -4.95
N TRP A 108 -3.47 3.56 -5.41
CA TRP A 108 -3.64 2.10 -5.43
C TRP A 108 -3.29 1.47 -4.07
N GLY A 109 -3.72 2.14 -3.00
CA GLY A 109 -3.36 1.86 -1.61
C GLY A 109 -4.00 0.60 -1.03
N THR A 110 -4.05 -0.49 -1.79
CA THR A 110 -4.45 -1.81 -1.30
C THR A 110 -3.21 -2.65 -1.05
N LEU A 111 -3.14 -3.30 0.10
CA LEU A 111 -2.11 -4.29 0.42
C LEU A 111 -2.78 -5.65 0.58
N ASP A 112 -2.62 -6.53 -0.39
CA ASP A 112 -3.12 -7.90 -0.31
C ASP A 112 -1.97 -8.90 -0.11
N SER A 113 -2.32 -10.18 0.01
CA SER A 113 -1.35 -11.27 0.18
C SER A 113 -0.43 -11.48 -1.03
N SER A 114 -0.72 -10.89 -2.20
CA SER A 114 0.20 -10.93 -3.35
C SER A 114 1.33 -9.90 -3.22
N ILE A 115 1.11 -8.83 -2.44
CA ILE A 115 2.12 -7.81 -2.16
C ILE A 115 2.92 -8.19 -0.92
N ILE A 116 2.22 -8.47 0.18
CA ILE A 116 2.83 -8.96 1.42
C ILE A 116 2.08 -10.21 1.85
N ASP A 117 2.59 -11.38 1.47
CA ASP A 117 1.97 -12.65 1.87
C ASP A 117 1.94 -12.78 3.40
N GLN A 118 3.08 -12.48 4.04
CA GLN A 118 3.30 -12.77 5.45
C GLN A 118 3.98 -11.61 6.17
N ILE A 119 3.31 -11.07 7.19
CA ILE A 119 3.92 -10.10 8.11
C ILE A 119 5.00 -10.79 8.98
N TYR A 120 4.78 -12.05 9.32
CA TYR A 120 5.68 -12.85 10.15
C TYR A 120 6.42 -13.88 9.32
N ALA A 121 7.72 -14.01 9.55
CA ALA A 121 8.50 -15.11 9.00
C ALA A 121 7.89 -16.47 9.37
N GLY A 122 8.06 -17.48 8.50
CA GLY A 122 7.51 -18.83 8.72
C GLY A 122 7.88 -19.44 10.07
N GLN A 123 9.08 -19.16 10.59
CA GLN A 123 9.57 -19.59 11.90
C GLN A 123 8.85 -18.91 13.07
N ARG A 124 8.24 -17.74 12.85
CA ARG A 124 7.50 -16.95 13.84
C ARG A 124 5.98 -17.11 13.71
N ARG A 125 5.55 -18.13 12.96
CA ARG A 125 4.13 -18.45 12.78
C ARG A 125 3.63 -19.37 13.88
N LEU A 126 2.67 -18.87 14.65
CA LEU A 126 1.98 -19.61 15.68
C LEU A 126 0.85 -20.46 15.09
N SER A 127 0.80 -21.71 15.53
CA SER A 127 -0.27 -22.67 15.22
C SER A 127 -0.62 -23.47 16.46
N ARG A 128 -1.82 -24.08 16.47
CA ARG A 128 -2.24 -24.97 17.55
C ARG A 128 -1.84 -26.40 17.26
N ASN A 129 -1.34 -27.10 18.27
CA ASN A 129 -1.15 -28.54 18.22
C ASN A 129 -2.46 -29.31 18.51
N ALA A 130 -2.39 -30.64 18.53
CA ALA A 130 -3.55 -31.49 18.79
C ALA A 130 -4.18 -31.23 20.18
N GLN A 131 -3.35 -30.86 21.16
CA GLN A 131 -3.75 -30.53 22.53
C GLN A 131 -4.19 -29.06 22.69
N GLN A 132 -4.35 -28.31 21.60
CA GLN A 132 -4.75 -26.90 21.56
C GLN A 132 -3.73 -25.91 22.17
N ASN A 133 -2.50 -26.35 22.45
CA ASN A 133 -1.41 -25.47 22.83
C ASN A 133 -0.87 -24.74 21.59
N TRP A 134 -0.61 -23.45 21.73
CA TRP A 134 0.04 -22.66 20.70
C TRP A 134 1.55 -22.93 20.67
N ARG A 135 2.11 -23.02 19.46
CA ARG A 135 3.52 -23.32 19.23
C ARG A 135 4.03 -22.76 17.91
N LEU A 136 5.34 -22.66 17.77
CA LEU A 136 6.07 -22.45 16.52
C LEU A 136 6.52 -23.81 15.97
N GLY A 137 5.69 -24.39 15.08
CA GLY A 137 5.99 -25.70 14.50
C GLY A 137 7.33 -25.72 13.73
N ASN A 138 7.67 -24.63 13.05
CA ASN A 138 8.91 -24.52 12.29
C ASN A 138 10.16 -24.38 13.18
N MET A 139 10.00 -24.02 14.46
CA MET A 139 11.09 -23.97 15.45
C MET A 139 11.19 -25.25 16.29
N ALA A 140 10.26 -26.20 16.14
CA ALA A 140 10.19 -27.38 16.99
C ALA A 140 11.51 -28.17 17.02
N ARG A 141 12.15 -28.40 15.86
CA ARG A 141 13.46 -29.09 15.80
C ARG A 141 14.55 -28.33 16.53
N GLN A 142 14.54 -27.00 16.43
CA GLN A 142 15.54 -26.16 17.07
C GLN A 142 15.38 -26.14 18.59
N TYR A 143 14.14 -26.09 19.10
CA TYR A 143 13.88 -26.10 20.54
C TYR A 143 13.96 -27.49 21.16
N ARG A 144 13.51 -28.52 20.45
CA ARG A 144 13.21 -29.85 21.02
C ARG A 144 14.01 -31.00 20.44
N GLY A 145 14.85 -30.73 19.43
CA GLY A 145 15.64 -31.74 18.73
C GLY A 145 14.87 -32.44 17.60
N ASP A 146 13.53 -32.48 17.61
CA ASP A 146 12.71 -33.06 16.54
C ASP A 146 11.37 -32.30 16.37
N GLN A 147 10.57 -32.67 15.36
CA GLN A 147 9.21 -32.20 15.11
C GLN A 147 8.21 -32.76 16.12
N ILE A 148 8.45 -32.49 17.41
CA ILE A 148 7.62 -32.91 18.53
C ILE A 148 6.98 -31.69 19.21
N ASP A 149 5.86 -31.93 19.88
CA ASP A 149 5.11 -30.91 20.61
C ASP A 149 5.51 -30.84 22.08
N CYS A 150 5.26 -29.70 22.72
CA CYS A 150 5.30 -29.61 24.19
C CYS A 150 4.22 -30.50 24.82
N LEU A 151 4.42 -30.84 26.08
CA LEU A 151 3.45 -31.58 26.89
C LEU A 151 2.27 -30.68 27.26
N ASP A 152 1.06 -31.24 27.33
CA ASP A 152 -0.10 -30.55 27.93
C ASP A 152 -0.04 -30.58 29.46
N GLN A 153 1.06 -30.08 30.00
CA GLN A 153 1.33 -29.95 31.43
C GLN A 153 1.85 -28.54 31.68
N LEU A 154 1.42 -27.90 32.77
CA LEU A 154 1.92 -26.58 33.15
C LEU A 154 3.44 -26.64 33.41
N GLN A 155 4.21 -25.77 32.76
CA GLN A 155 5.63 -25.57 33.01
C GLN A 155 5.82 -24.85 34.34
N THR A 156 6.59 -25.46 35.24
CA THR A 156 6.80 -24.95 36.61
C THR A 156 8.27 -24.79 36.97
N GLN A 157 9.18 -25.27 36.13
CA GLN A 157 10.62 -25.22 36.38
C GLN A 157 11.30 -24.31 35.35
N PHE A 158 12.04 -23.33 35.85
CA PHE A 158 12.79 -22.37 35.06
C PHE A 158 14.19 -22.25 35.65
N ASP A 159 15.17 -21.93 34.80
CA ASP A 159 16.53 -21.66 35.24
C ASP A 159 16.69 -20.24 35.79
N ALA A 160 17.92 -19.83 36.10
CA ALA A 160 18.20 -18.52 36.67
C ALA A 160 18.03 -17.35 35.67
N GLN A 161 17.75 -17.64 34.40
CA GLN A 161 17.49 -16.69 33.33
C GLN A 161 16.01 -16.73 32.90
N ASP A 162 15.14 -17.32 33.74
CA ASP A 162 13.72 -17.54 33.46
C ASP A 162 13.46 -18.38 32.19
N ARG A 163 14.43 -19.21 31.78
CA ARG A 163 14.25 -20.13 30.65
C ARG A 163 13.64 -21.43 31.13
N PRO A 164 12.66 -22.00 30.40
CA PRO A 164 12.00 -23.23 30.81
C PRO A 164 12.99 -24.41 30.82
N ILE A 165 13.00 -25.17 31.92
CA ILE A 165 13.76 -26.41 32.02
C ILE A 165 12.89 -27.55 31.47
N PRO A 166 13.39 -28.41 30.55
CA PRO A 166 12.62 -29.53 30.03
C PRO A 166 12.03 -30.41 31.13
N ILE A 167 10.77 -30.83 30.96
CA ILE A 167 10.11 -31.80 31.84
C ILE A 167 10.57 -33.22 31.49
N GLN A 168 10.77 -33.48 30.21
CA GLN A 168 11.24 -34.76 29.69
C GLN A 168 12.44 -34.55 28.78
N THR A 169 13.42 -35.44 28.91
CA THR A 169 14.58 -35.52 28.02
C THR A 169 14.84 -37.00 27.76
N TYR A 170 15.05 -37.37 26.51
CA TYR A 170 15.30 -38.76 26.12
C TYR A 170 16.21 -38.83 24.90
N ASP A 171 17.01 -39.89 24.85
CA ASP A 171 17.90 -40.14 23.73
C ASP A 171 17.18 -40.94 22.64
N ASP A 172 17.22 -40.44 21.41
CA ASP A 172 16.67 -41.11 20.22
C ASP A 172 17.47 -40.71 18.97
N PRO A 173 17.83 -41.65 18.08
CA PRO A 173 18.55 -41.35 16.84
C PRO A 173 17.85 -40.37 15.88
N VAL A 174 16.53 -40.20 15.99
CA VAL A 174 15.76 -39.23 15.18
C VAL A 174 16.00 -37.79 15.65
N CYS A 175 16.38 -37.60 16.91
CA CYS A 175 16.63 -36.29 17.48
C CYS A 175 17.91 -35.66 16.92
N THR A 176 17.84 -34.38 16.60
CA THR A 176 18.99 -33.56 16.24
C THR A 176 19.97 -33.53 17.41
N GLY A 177 21.18 -34.06 17.23
CA GLY A 177 22.17 -34.19 18.30
C GLY A 177 21.98 -35.42 19.20
N GLY A 178 21.04 -36.32 18.90
CA GLY A 178 20.83 -37.60 19.59
C GLY A 178 19.94 -37.54 20.83
N THR A 179 19.49 -36.35 21.24
CA THR A 179 18.65 -36.14 22.42
C THR A 179 17.49 -35.21 22.08
N CYS A 180 16.27 -35.60 22.43
CA CYS A 180 15.08 -34.76 22.36
C CYS A 180 14.71 -34.26 23.75
N GLN A 181 14.01 -33.13 23.77
CA GLN A 181 13.51 -32.54 25.00
C GLN A 181 12.10 -31.99 24.82
N GLN A 182 11.27 -32.12 25.86
CA GLN A 182 9.91 -31.60 25.88
C GLN A 182 9.68 -30.84 27.18
N GLU A 183 9.19 -29.63 27.02
CA GLU A 183 8.73 -28.75 28.06
C GLU A 183 7.19 -28.76 28.16
N GLY A 184 6.64 -28.07 29.14
CA GLY A 184 5.21 -27.87 29.30
C GLY A 184 4.67 -26.66 28.55
N TYR A 185 3.47 -26.21 28.92
CA TYR A 185 2.92 -24.93 28.49
C TYR A 185 2.97 -23.88 29.61
N VAL A 186 2.95 -22.61 29.21
CA VAL A 186 2.66 -21.46 30.08
C VAL A 186 1.39 -20.77 29.61
N MET A 187 0.75 -20.00 30.50
CA MET A 187 -0.38 -19.14 30.14
C MET A 187 0.15 -17.77 29.74
N VAL A 188 -0.14 -17.33 28.52
CA VAL A 188 0.31 -16.03 28.01
C VAL A 188 -0.91 -15.21 27.61
N ALA A 189 -0.95 -13.94 28.02
CA ALA A 189 -1.88 -12.96 27.49
C ALA A 189 -1.31 -12.41 26.18
N PRO A 190 -1.84 -12.80 25.00
CA PRO A 190 -1.28 -12.39 23.73
C PRO A 190 -1.60 -10.92 23.43
N TYR A 191 -0.75 -10.24 22.65
CA TYR A 191 -0.95 -8.83 22.29
C TYR A 191 -2.27 -8.56 21.55
N TRP A 192 -2.81 -9.55 20.83
CA TRP A 192 -4.07 -9.43 20.08
C TRP A 192 -5.32 -9.74 20.90
N ASP A 193 -5.17 -10.33 22.09
CA ASP A 193 -6.28 -10.61 23.00
C ASP A 193 -5.79 -10.65 24.46
N PRO A 194 -5.39 -9.50 25.04
CA PRO A 194 -4.75 -9.47 26.35
C PRO A 194 -5.67 -9.93 27.49
N ALA A 195 -6.99 -9.89 27.28
CA ALA A 195 -7.99 -10.26 28.29
C ALA A 195 -8.15 -11.78 28.46
N ASN A 196 -7.76 -12.58 27.46
CA ASN A 196 -7.97 -14.02 27.45
C ASN A 196 -6.64 -14.79 27.30
N PRO A 197 -5.96 -15.14 28.42
CA PRO A 197 -4.72 -15.89 28.37
C PRO A 197 -4.89 -17.26 27.70
N ILE A 198 -3.91 -17.61 26.85
CA ILE A 198 -3.86 -18.86 26.08
C ILE A 198 -2.70 -19.75 26.53
N LYS A 199 -2.84 -21.07 26.33
CA LYS A 199 -1.73 -22.01 26.52
C LYS A 199 -0.73 -21.89 25.38
N VAL A 200 0.54 -21.64 25.69
CA VAL A 200 1.65 -21.58 24.74
C VAL A 200 2.75 -22.51 25.22
N CYS A 201 3.33 -23.31 24.33
CA CYS A 201 4.49 -24.13 24.65
C CYS A 201 5.62 -23.26 25.21
N ALA A 202 6.25 -23.68 26.32
CA ALA A 202 7.08 -22.79 27.11
C ALA A 202 8.38 -22.36 26.38
N PHE A 203 8.96 -23.20 25.51
CA PHE A 203 10.11 -22.79 24.69
C PHE A 203 9.71 -21.72 23.67
N ASP A 204 8.51 -21.81 23.11
CA ASP A 204 8.01 -20.83 22.14
C ASP A 204 7.62 -19.51 22.81
N ALA A 205 7.19 -19.54 24.07
CA ALA A 205 6.79 -18.39 24.86
C ALA A 205 7.96 -17.62 25.50
N GLN A 206 9.21 -17.98 25.21
CA GLN A 206 10.38 -17.30 25.79
C GLN A 206 10.39 -15.79 25.45
N GLU A 207 10.71 -14.98 26.46
CA GLU A 207 10.70 -13.50 26.40
C GLU A 207 12.11 -12.89 26.42
N ALA A 208 13.15 -13.71 26.29
CA ALA A 208 14.53 -13.25 26.35
C ALA A 208 14.79 -12.14 25.33
N ALA A 209 15.37 -11.03 25.78
CA ALA A 209 15.74 -9.92 24.90
C ALA A 209 16.95 -10.27 24.02
N ASN A 210 17.81 -11.18 24.48
CA ASN A 210 18.98 -11.65 23.76
C ASN A 210 19.05 -13.18 23.84
N GLY A 211 19.31 -13.81 22.70
CA GLY A 211 19.69 -15.21 22.62
C GLY A 211 21.21 -15.38 22.56
N ALA A 212 21.64 -16.58 22.21
CA ALA A 212 23.06 -16.95 22.15
C ALA A 212 23.82 -16.17 21.05
N THR A 213 23.12 -15.72 20.01
CA THR A 213 23.72 -15.15 18.80
C THR A 213 23.35 -13.69 18.53
N GLY A 214 22.51 -13.07 19.36
CA GLY A 214 22.09 -11.68 19.18
C GLY A 214 20.78 -11.33 19.87
N ALA A 215 20.26 -10.14 19.58
CA ALA A 215 18.98 -9.66 20.12
C ALA A 215 17.80 -10.41 19.47
N CYS A 216 16.92 -10.93 20.31
CA CYS A 216 15.73 -11.65 19.85
C CYS A 216 14.73 -10.69 19.19
N SER A 217 14.13 -11.12 18.09
CA SER A 217 13.15 -10.35 17.32
C SER A 217 12.37 -11.26 16.36
N VAL A 218 11.41 -10.67 15.63
CA VAL A 218 10.69 -11.36 14.54
C VAL A 218 11.63 -11.89 13.44
N TYR A 219 12.82 -11.32 13.29
CA TYR A 219 13.80 -11.71 12.26
C TYR A 219 14.91 -12.63 12.76
N HIS A 220 15.12 -12.71 14.08
CA HIS A 220 16.14 -13.57 14.66
C HIS A 220 15.63 -15.00 14.80
N THR A 221 15.50 -15.70 13.68
CA THR A 221 14.74 -16.97 13.59
C THR A 221 15.56 -18.24 13.81
N ASN A 222 16.87 -18.14 14.02
CA ASN A 222 17.78 -19.28 14.14
C ASN A 222 18.45 -19.35 15.52
N ASP A 223 17.75 -19.00 16.60
CA ASP A 223 18.28 -19.08 17.97
C ASP A 223 17.29 -19.81 18.90
N ALA A 224 17.77 -20.83 19.60
CA ALA A 224 16.93 -21.65 20.49
C ALA A 224 16.54 -20.90 21.78
N GLU A 225 17.25 -19.82 22.10
CA GLU A 225 16.97 -18.96 23.24
C GLU A 225 15.94 -17.87 22.93
N CYS A 226 15.58 -17.68 21.65
CA CYS A 226 14.67 -16.62 21.22
C CYS A 226 13.26 -17.13 20.89
N GLY A 227 12.32 -16.96 21.83
CA GLY A 227 10.90 -17.25 21.66
C GLY A 227 10.11 -16.14 20.95
N CYS A 228 8.80 -16.06 21.26
CA CYS A 228 7.88 -15.08 20.70
C CYS A 228 7.89 -13.71 21.38
N GLY A 229 8.75 -13.52 22.39
CA GLY A 229 8.86 -12.28 23.11
C GLY A 229 7.71 -12.04 24.08
N PRO A 230 7.80 -10.95 24.87
CA PRO A 230 6.73 -10.51 25.76
C PRO A 230 5.37 -10.48 25.04
N ASN A 231 4.35 -11.07 25.67
CA ASN A 231 2.97 -11.10 25.15
C ASN A 231 2.86 -11.64 23.70
N LEU A 232 3.82 -12.46 23.25
CA LEU A 232 3.92 -13.01 21.89
C LEU A 232 4.13 -11.97 20.77
N GLN A 233 4.62 -10.77 21.10
CA GLN A 233 4.69 -9.64 20.17
C GLN A 233 5.54 -9.87 18.90
N TRP A 234 6.46 -10.85 18.90
CA TRP A 234 7.29 -11.20 17.74
C TRP A 234 6.73 -12.35 16.89
N CYS A 235 5.53 -12.84 17.20
CA CYS A 235 4.92 -13.98 16.53
C CYS A 235 3.48 -13.70 16.11
N GLY A 236 3.06 -14.34 15.02
CA GLY A 236 1.73 -14.15 14.45
C GLY A 236 0.97 -15.47 14.30
N PRO A 237 -0.28 -15.57 14.78
CA PRO A 237 -1.12 -16.74 14.58
C PRO A 237 -1.60 -16.84 13.12
N ILE A 238 -1.33 -17.98 12.46
CA ILE A 238 -1.75 -18.20 11.06
C ILE A 238 -3.28 -18.17 10.90
N SER A 239 -4.01 -18.64 11.92
CA SER A 239 -5.45 -18.93 11.82
C SER A 239 -6.38 -17.76 12.14
N LEU A 240 -5.85 -16.61 12.59
CA LEU A 240 -6.67 -15.50 13.09
C LEU A 240 -6.78 -14.31 12.13
N GLY A 241 -6.15 -14.36 10.95
CA GLY A 241 -6.24 -13.29 9.96
C GLY A 241 -5.58 -11.96 10.37
N LEU A 242 -4.71 -11.95 11.40
CA LEU A 242 -4.09 -10.71 11.90
C LEU A 242 -3.24 -10.01 10.84
N ASP A 243 -2.62 -10.76 9.92
CA ASP A 243 -1.88 -10.18 8.79
C ASP A 243 -2.77 -9.27 7.93
N GLN A 244 -4.04 -9.65 7.73
CA GLN A 244 -4.96 -8.86 6.94
C GLN A 244 -5.28 -7.54 7.63
N VAL A 245 -5.54 -7.58 8.94
CA VAL A 245 -5.80 -6.38 9.75
C VAL A 245 -4.62 -5.40 9.70
N VAL A 246 -3.39 -5.92 9.80
CA VAL A 246 -2.17 -5.10 9.66
C VAL A 246 -2.04 -4.54 8.25
N ARG A 247 -2.24 -5.36 7.22
CA ARG A 247 -2.18 -4.92 5.82
C ARG A 247 -3.18 -3.81 5.51
N ASP A 248 -4.43 -3.98 5.92
CA ASP A 248 -5.50 -3.00 5.70
C ASP A 248 -5.17 -1.67 6.37
N SER A 249 -4.67 -1.73 7.62
CA SER A 249 -4.26 -0.51 8.33
C SER A 249 -3.04 0.17 7.70
N LEU A 250 -2.02 -0.59 7.29
CA LEU A 250 -0.86 -0.02 6.57
C LEU A 250 -1.25 0.59 5.22
N ALA A 251 -2.26 0.02 4.55
CA ALA A 251 -2.82 0.55 3.30
C ALA A 251 -3.56 1.88 3.49
N GLU A 252 -4.14 2.09 4.67
CA GLU A 252 -4.92 3.27 5.02
C GLU A 252 -4.07 4.46 5.49
N GLU A 253 -2.91 4.19 6.13
CA GLU A 253 -1.98 5.21 6.65
C GLU A 253 -1.71 6.38 5.68
N PRO A 254 -1.38 6.19 4.37
CA PRO A 254 -1.13 7.31 3.49
C PRO A 254 -2.40 8.12 3.17
N ALA A 255 -3.57 7.49 3.14
CA ALA A 255 -4.83 8.18 2.90
C ALA A 255 -5.24 9.04 4.10
N ARG A 256 -4.86 8.66 5.33
CA ARG A 256 -5.02 9.48 6.54
C ARG A 256 -4.21 10.78 6.50
N VAL A 257 -3.03 10.76 5.86
CA VAL A 257 -2.24 11.99 5.66
C VAL A 257 -2.98 12.96 4.73
N PHE A 258 -3.57 12.48 3.63
CA PHE A 258 -4.41 13.33 2.78
C PHE A 258 -5.63 13.85 3.52
N GLU A 259 -6.35 12.98 4.24
CA GLU A 259 -7.51 13.38 5.04
C GLU A 259 -7.15 14.50 6.03
N TRP A 260 -6.05 14.37 6.76
CA TRP A 260 -5.58 15.41 7.69
C TRP A 260 -5.25 16.74 6.99
N VAL A 261 -4.55 16.70 5.86
CA VAL A 261 -4.26 17.91 5.07
C VAL A 261 -5.56 18.63 4.68
N VAL A 262 -6.56 17.88 4.19
CA VAL A 262 -7.84 18.45 3.77
C VAL A 262 -8.66 18.95 4.97
N ARG A 263 -8.75 18.15 6.04
CA ARG A 263 -9.52 18.46 7.25
C ARG A 263 -9.02 19.71 7.97
N GLU A 264 -7.70 19.91 7.99
CA GLU A 264 -7.08 21.07 8.64
C GLU A 264 -6.93 22.29 7.71
N SER A 265 -7.51 22.24 6.49
CA SER A 265 -7.39 23.30 5.47
C SER A 265 -5.93 23.70 5.20
N ARG A 266 -5.06 22.69 5.12
CA ARG A 266 -3.65 22.86 4.76
C ARG A 266 -3.48 22.87 3.24
N SER A 267 -2.33 23.35 2.79
CA SER A 267 -1.97 23.20 1.38
C SER A 267 -1.95 21.72 1.02
N TYR A 268 -2.66 21.32 -0.04
CA TYR A 268 -2.67 19.96 -0.57
C TYR A 268 -1.25 19.41 -0.80
N LEU A 269 -0.30 20.28 -1.10
CA LEU A 269 1.10 19.93 -1.32
C LEU A 269 1.82 19.45 -0.05
N GLU A 270 1.32 19.81 1.15
CA GLU A 270 1.85 19.29 2.42
C GLU A 270 1.70 17.77 2.53
N ALA A 271 0.78 17.14 1.80
CA ALA A 271 0.65 15.69 1.76
C ALA A 271 1.91 14.99 1.25
N PHE A 272 2.80 15.71 0.56
CA PHE A 272 4.04 15.17 -0.03
C PHE A 272 5.31 15.58 0.71
N THR A 273 5.25 16.59 1.57
CA THR A 273 6.41 17.11 2.33
C THR A 273 6.31 16.90 3.83
N THR A 274 5.12 16.63 4.37
CA THR A 274 4.95 16.51 5.81
C THR A 274 5.71 15.32 6.41
N ASP A 275 6.22 15.52 7.61
CA ASP A 275 6.77 14.48 8.46
C ASP A 275 5.68 13.78 9.30
N THR A 276 4.47 14.33 9.30
CA THR A 276 3.32 13.84 10.04
C THR A 276 2.74 12.57 9.41
N THR A 277 2.36 11.62 10.26
CA THR A 277 1.65 10.40 9.88
C THR A 277 0.68 9.97 10.97
N PHE A 278 -0.06 8.89 10.72
CA PHE A 278 -1.11 8.42 11.60
C PHE A 278 -0.93 6.94 11.86
N VAL A 279 -1.13 6.53 13.12
CA VAL A 279 -1.06 5.13 13.52
C VAL A 279 -2.32 4.74 14.27
N ASN A 280 -2.81 3.52 14.03
CA ASN A 280 -3.80 2.85 14.85
C ASN A 280 -3.15 1.67 15.60
N GLY A 281 -3.94 0.83 16.28
CA GLY A 281 -3.47 -0.36 16.98
C GLY A 281 -2.54 -1.27 16.17
N PRO A 282 -3.00 -1.79 15.02
CA PRO A 282 -2.20 -2.66 14.15
C PRO A 282 -0.91 -2.02 13.62
N VAL A 283 -0.96 -0.75 13.18
CA VAL A 283 0.21 -0.04 12.65
C VAL A 283 1.22 0.26 13.76
N SER A 284 0.76 0.65 14.95
CA SER A 284 1.59 0.82 16.15
C SER A 284 2.33 -0.47 16.49
N HIS A 285 1.61 -1.60 16.54
CA HIS A 285 2.22 -2.91 16.79
C HIS A 285 3.26 -3.25 15.73
N PHE A 286 2.93 -3.02 14.46
CA PHE A 286 3.82 -3.29 13.35
C PHE A 286 5.12 -2.50 13.45
N TYR A 287 5.06 -1.17 13.64
CA TYR A 287 6.25 -0.32 13.74
C TYR A 287 7.11 -0.61 14.97
N ARG A 288 6.51 -1.02 16.09
CA ARG A 288 7.24 -1.31 17.33
C ARG A 288 7.92 -2.68 17.31
N HIS A 289 7.29 -3.68 16.70
CA HIS A 289 7.68 -5.09 16.91
C HIS A 289 8.01 -5.86 15.64
N ASN A 290 7.39 -5.49 14.52
CA ASN A 290 7.45 -6.28 13.30
C ASN A 290 8.30 -5.63 12.22
N SER A 291 8.47 -4.32 12.24
CA SER A 291 9.26 -3.60 11.25
C SER A 291 10.77 -3.60 11.52
N GLY A 292 11.29 -4.40 12.49
CA GLY A 292 12.72 -4.48 12.91
C GLY A 292 13.74 -4.72 11.77
N THR A 293 15.07 -4.77 11.88
CA THR A 293 16.12 -4.65 12.93
C THR A 293 17.21 -3.69 12.43
N THR A 294 18.16 -3.25 13.27
CA THR A 294 19.25 -2.29 12.95
C THR A 294 20.44 -2.87 12.17
N THR A 295 20.45 -4.16 11.85
CA THR A 295 21.59 -4.80 11.18
C THR A 295 21.38 -4.87 9.67
N LEU A 296 22.11 -4.00 8.94
CA LEU A 296 22.07 -3.88 7.49
C LEU A 296 22.22 -5.21 6.74
N THR A 297 23.04 -6.13 7.25
CA THR A 297 23.54 -7.31 6.53
C THR A 297 22.66 -8.56 6.62
N LEU A 298 21.62 -8.56 7.46
CA LEU A 298 20.67 -9.67 7.51
C LEU A 298 19.66 -9.55 6.37
N GLY A 299 19.57 -10.57 5.51
CA GLY A 299 18.51 -10.66 4.50
C GLY A 299 17.14 -10.83 5.19
N GLY A 300 16.16 -10.01 4.82
CA GLY A 300 14.83 -9.97 5.41
C GLY A 300 14.20 -8.58 5.28
N ALA A 301 13.00 -8.38 5.82
CA ALA A 301 12.53 -7.02 6.10
C ALA A 301 13.43 -6.46 7.22
N VAL A 302 14.05 -5.32 6.95
CA VAL A 302 15.01 -4.65 7.83
C VAL A 302 14.43 -3.29 8.19
N SER A 303 14.91 -2.67 9.26
CA SER A 303 14.25 -1.56 9.95
C SER A 303 13.68 -0.47 9.04
N TYR A 304 12.44 -0.06 9.36
CA TYR A 304 12.02 1.34 9.23
C TYR A 304 12.85 2.18 10.21
N GLU A 305 14.13 2.39 9.93
CA GLU A 305 14.90 3.43 10.62
C GLU A 305 14.86 4.69 9.79
N VAL A 306 13.68 5.27 9.77
CA VAL A 306 13.56 6.70 9.92
C VAL A 306 12.67 6.88 11.15
N GLU A 307 13.25 7.48 12.19
CA GLU A 307 12.75 7.47 13.57
C GLU A 307 11.26 7.86 13.62
N ILE A 308 10.36 6.98 14.03
CA ILE A 308 9.13 7.44 14.70
C ILE A 308 9.50 7.40 16.18
N PRO A 309 10.06 8.48 16.76
CA PRO A 309 10.78 8.40 18.02
C PRO A 309 9.88 7.89 19.15
N ASP A 310 8.60 8.25 19.08
CA ASP A 310 7.57 7.91 20.04
C ASP A 310 6.34 7.29 19.34
N VAL A 311 6.47 6.08 18.77
CA VAL A 311 5.30 5.35 18.25
C VAL A 311 4.27 5.18 19.38
N PRO A 312 3.04 5.75 19.26
CA PRO A 312 2.01 5.62 20.28
C PRO A 312 1.72 4.16 20.62
N VAL A 313 1.58 3.82 21.90
CA VAL A 313 1.21 2.45 22.31
C VAL A 313 -0.31 2.32 22.34
N LEU A 314 -0.85 1.63 21.34
CA LEU A 314 -2.28 1.40 21.17
C LEU A 314 -2.62 -0.10 21.31
N PRO A 315 -3.82 -0.46 21.80
CA PRO A 315 -4.31 -1.84 21.75
C PRO A 315 -4.36 -2.34 20.31
N PHE A 316 -3.93 -3.58 20.04
CA PHE A 316 -3.86 -4.10 18.67
C PHE A 316 -5.23 -4.15 17.97
N ASP A 317 -6.30 -4.40 18.72
CA ASP A 317 -7.68 -4.48 18.23
C ASP A 317 -8.35 -3.11 18.04
N ASP A 318 -7.67 -2.02 18.41
CA ASP A 318 -8.15 -0.65 18.17
C ASP A 318 -7.82 -0.22 16.73
N THR A 319 -8.65 -0.68 15.79
CA THR A 319 -8.49 -0.41 14.35
C THR A 319 -8.99 0.97 13.94
N ASP A 320 -9.87 1.57 14.75
CA ASP A 320 -10.65 2.75 14.37
C ASP A 320 -10.05 4.05 14.95
N THR A 321 -9.28 3.96 16.03
CA THR A 321 -8.60 5.12 16.63
C THR A 321 -7.27 5.38 15.95
N TRP A 322 -7.20 6.48 15.18
CA TRP A 322 -5.98 6.96 14.54
C TRP A 322 -5.37 8.11 15.33
N VAL A 323 -4.09 7.96 15.66
CA VAL A 323 -3.33 8.95 16.44
C VAL A 323 -2.23 9.54 15.57
N GLU A 324 -2.16 10.87 15.54
CA GLU A 324 -1.09 11.62 14.89
C GLU A 324 0.27 11.30 15.53
N THR A 325 1.29 11.10 14.71
CA THR A 325 2.68 10.99 15.14
C THR A 325 3.61 11.62 14.11
N THR A 326 4.77 12.08 14.58
CA THR A 326 5.80 12.66 13.72
C THR A 326 6.85 11.62 13.38
N ARG A 327 7.27 11.60 12.12
CA ARG A 327 8.41 10.79 11.66
C ARG A 327 9.64 11.69 11.52
N GLY A 328 10.83 11.17 11.81
CA GLY A 328 12.09 11.90 11.75
C GLY A 328 12.74 11.85 10.37
N GLY A 329 14.01 12.24 10.27
CA GLY A 329 14.84 12.02 9.07
C GLY A 329 14.23 12.48 7.73
N PRO A 330 14.46 11.74 6.62
CA PRO A 330 14.18 12.22 5.25
C PRO A 330 12.78 11.83 4.74
N HIS A 331 11.78 11.81 5.63
CA HIS A 331 10.41 11.53 5.21
C HIS A 331 9.84 12.62 4.30
N ALA A 332 9.03 12.18 3.34
CA ALA A 332 8.34 13.00 2.35
C ALA A 332 6.86 12.58 2.28
N GLY A 333 6.07 13.01 3.26
CA GLY A 333 4.62 12.82 3.29
C GLY A 333 4.17 11.39 2.96
N VAL A 334 3.23 11.27 2.03
CA VAL A 334 2.69 9.97 1.59
C VAL A 334 3.72 9.09 0.88
N PHE A 335 4.72 9.66 0.22
CA PHE A 335 5.70 8.91 -0.59
C PHE A 335 6.67 8.05 0.21
N THR A 336 6.68 8.23 1.52
CA THR A 336 7.57 7.52 2.45
C THR A 336 6.81 6.86 3.61
N THR A 337 5.48 6.82 3.51
CA THR A 337 4.64 5.93 4.34
C THR A 337 4.97 4.47 4.03
N MET A 338 4.76 3.60 5.02
CA MET A 338 5.04 2.18 4.83
C MET A 338 4.13 1.59 3.75
N GLY A 339 2.85 1.97 3.76
CA GLY A 339 1.88 1.53 2.75
C GLY A 339 2.33 1.81 1.31
N TYR A 340 2.81 3.03 1.03
CA TYR A 340 3.29 3.42 -0.29
C TYR A 340 4.57 2.66 -0.68
N LEU A 341 5.55 2.60 0.22
CA LEU A 341 6.84 1.98 -0.06
C LEU A 341 6.74 0.47 -0.32
N ILE A 342 5.84 -0.22 0.37
CA ILE A 342 5.62 -1.65 0.16
C ILE A 342 4.78 -1.89 -1.11
N ARG A 343 3.72 -1.11 -1.32
CA ARG A 343 2.87 -1.25 -2.51
C ARG A 343 3.66 -1.12 -3.80
N PHE A 344 4.65 -0.23 -3.79
CA PHE A 344 5.57 0.05 -4.90
C PHE A 344 6.98 -0.41 -4.52
N ALA A 345 7.20 -1.72 -4.58
CA ALA A 345 8.42 -2.37 -4.09
C ALA A 345 9.71 -2.04 -4.88
N SER A 346 9.65 -1.25 -5.96
CA SER A 346 10.84 -0.78 -6.69
C SER A 346 10.80 0.74 -6.88
N ASN A 347 11.97 1.37 -7.00
CA ASN A 347 12.08 2.82 -7.21
C ASN A 347 11.38 3.28 -8.49
N ARG A 348 11.48 2.50 -9.57
CA ARG A 348 10.73 2.74 -10.81
C ARG A 348 9.22 2.63 -10.62
N ALA A 349 8.73 1.69 -9.81
CA ALA A 349 7.30 1.58 -9.52
C ALA A 349 6.77 2.78 -8.71
N ARG A 350 7.57 3.29 -7.77
CA ARG A 350 7.28 4.51 -6.99
C ARG A 350 7.19 5.73 -7.91
N ALA A 351 8.22 5.96 -8.72
CA ALA A 351 8.24 7.02 -9.71
C ALA A 351 7.09 6.92 -10.72
N ASN A 352 6.78 5.71 -11.21
CA ASN A 352 5.65 5.49 -12.11
C ASN A 352 4.32 5.84 -11.45
N ARG A 353 4.07 5.44 -10.19
CA ARG A 353 2.84 5.83 -9.49
C ARG A 353 2.80 7.33 -9.29
N PHE A 354 3.89 7.94 -8.85
CA PHE A 354 3.97 9.39 -8.68
C PHE A 354 3.61 10.14 -9.98
N ALA A 355 4.30 9.84 -11.08
CA ALA A 355 4.06 10.50 -12.36
C ALA A 355 2.64 10.27 -12.87
N THR A 356 2.08 9.07 -12.69
CA THR A 356 0.72 8.74 -13.11
C THR A 356 -0.33 9.46 -12.27
N ALA A 357 -0.19 9.44 -10.95
CA ALA A 357 -1.20 9.93 -10.01
C ALA A 357 -1.16 11.44 -9.79
N PHE A 358 0.04 12.03 -9.81
CA PHE A 358 0.26 13.41 -9.38
C PHE A 358 0.84 14.30 -10.47
N TYR A 359 1.42 13.75 -11.55
CA TYR A 359 1.72 14.53 -12.76
C TYR A 359 0.78 14.24 -13.92
N CYS A 360 -0.07 13.21 -13.83
CA CYS A 360 -0.97 12.79 -14.91
C CYS A 360 -0.20 12.43 -16.20
N GLU A 361 1.04 11.97 -16.05
CA GLU A 361 1.97 11.62 -17.12
C GLU A 361 2.38 10.13 -17.03
N PRO A 362 1.45 9.19 -17.30
CA PRO A 362 1.76 7.77 -17.25
C PRO A 362 2.86 7.40 -18.25
N PHE A 363 3.66 6.39 -17.91
CA PHE A 363 4.64 5.82 -18.82
C PHE A 363 3.95 4.80 -19.74
N VAL A 364 3.61 5.24 -20.94
CA VAL A 364 2.90 4.42 -21.94
C VAL A 364 3.85 4.04 -23.07
N PRO A 365 4.01 2.75 -23.40
CA PRO A 365 4.84 2.33 -24.53
C PRO A 365 4.23 2.79 -25.86
N LYS A 366 5.04 2.88 -26.91
CA LYS A 366 4.59 3.25 -28.26
C LYS A 366 3.55 2.24 -28.78
N GLU A 367 2.51 2.75 -29.44
CA GLU A 367 1.40 1.93 -29.97
C GLU A 367 1.88 0.84 -30.96
N ASP A 368 2.91 1.15 -31.75
CA ASP A 368 3.50 0.22 -32.73
C ASP A 368 4.34 -0.92 -32.08
N GLY A 369 4.45 -0.93 -30.74
CA GLY A 369 5.21 -1.89 -29.97
C GLY A 369 6.71 -1.59 -29.91
N LEU A 370 7.45 -2.45 -29.20
CA LEU A 370 8.90 -2.35 -29.10
C LEU A 370 9.56 -2.92 -30.36
N PRO A 371 10.65 -2.29 -30.86
CA PRO A 371 11.42 -2.87 -31.95
C PRO A 371 12.05 -4.21 -31.54
N PRO A 372 12.42 -5.09 -32.50
CA PRO A 372 13.16 -6.31 -32.19
C PRO A 372 14.44 -5.99 -31.42
N GLU A 373 14.73 -6.78 -30.39
CA GLU A 373 15.98 -6.65 -29.65
C GLU A 373 17.19 -6.99 -30.53
N GLU A 374 18.29 -6.25 -30.30
CA GLU A 374 19.59 -6.59 -30.86
C GLU A 374 20.14 -7.87 -30.22
N ALA A 375 21.16 -8.48 -30.83
CA ALA A 375 21.71 -9.75 -30.34
C ALA A 375 22.34 -9.63 -28.94
N GLU A 376 22.92 -8.47 -28.64
CA GLU A 376 23.51 -8.10 -27.34
C GLU A 376 23.02 -6.69 -27.01
N PRO A 377 21.79 -6.52 -26.50
CA PRO A 377 21.24 -5.19 -26.24
C PRO A 377 21.95 -4.56 -25.03
N SER A 378 22.18 -3.24 -25.09
CA SER A 378 22.73 -2.50 -23.95
C SER A 378 21.87 -2.77 -22.69
N PRO A 379 22.46 -3.09 -21.53
CA PRO A 379 21.71 -3.23 -20.28
C PRO A 379 21.12 -1.89 -19.81
N ASN A 380 21.65 -0.76 -20.28
CA ASN A 380 21.12 0.57 -20.02
C ASN A 380 19.85 0.84 -20.83
N LEU A 381 18.68 0.82 -20.19
CA LEU A 381 17.39 1.05 -20.84
C LEU A 381 17.25 2.45 -21.47
N ARG A 382 18.10 3.42 -21.07
CA ARG A 382 18.17 4.77 -21.66
C ARG A 382 18.83 4.77 -23.05
N GLU A 383 19.57 3.73 -23.41
CA GLU A 383 20.23 3.62 -24.72
C GLU A 383 19.49 2.68 -25.66
N ARG A 384 18.63 1.82 -25.11
CA ARG A 384 17.92 0.81 -25.89
C ARG A 384 16.84 1.43 -26.76
N ALA A 385 16.85 1.05 -28.03
CA ALA A 385 15.82 1.43 -28.98
C ALA A 385 14.42 1.05 -28.48
N GLY A 386 13.52 2.04 -28.42
CA GLY A 386 12.14 1.85 -27.95
C GLY A 386 11.94 1.91 -26.44
N CYS A 387 13.01 1.89 -25.63
CA CYS A 387 12.94 2.03 -24.17
C CYS A 387 13.34 3.45 -23.72
N ASN A 388 14.30 4.06 -24.42
CA ASN A 388 14.90 5.34 -24.05
C ASN A 388 13.89 6.46 -23.78
N ASP A 389 12.87 6.60 -24.62
CA ASP A 389 11.82 7.63 -24.52
C ASP A 389 11.15 7.69 -23.14
N CYS A 390 10.92 6.53 -22.51
CA CYS A 390 10.38 6.45 -21.16
C CYS A 390 11.48 6.53 -20.10
N HIS A 391 12.59 5.82 -20.32
CA HIS A 391 13.64 5.65 -19.30
C HIS A 391 14.49 6.91 -19.08
N GLU A 392 14.63 7.80 -20.07
CA GLU A 392 15.28 9.10 -19.89
C GLU A 392 14.57 9.97 -18.83
N ARG A 393 13.25 9.80 -18.65
CA ARG A 393 12.46 10.49 -17.62
C ARG A 393 12.27 9.64 -16.35
N LEU A 394 12.14 8.33 -16.49
CA LEU A 394 11.86 7.44 -15.37
C LEU A 394 13.05 7.25 -14.44
N GLU A 395 14.27 7.09 -14.96
CA GLU A 395 15.45 6.84 -14.11
C GLU A 395 15.75 8.02 -13.16
N PRO A 396 15.78 9.30 -13.63
CA PRO A 396 16.01 10.42 -12.73
C PRO A 396 14.92 10.61 -11.67
N LEU A 397 13.65 10.32 -12.00
CA LEU A 397 12.55 10.34 -11.03
C LEU A 397 12.68 9.20 -10.01
N ALA A 398 13.04 8.00 -10.45
CA ALA A 398 13.25 6.85 -9.57
C ALA A 398 14.41 7.07 -8.59
N ALA A 399 15.42 7.84 -8.99
CA ALA A 399 16.57 8.17 -8.15
C ALA A 399 16.18 8.82 -6.81
N HIS A 400 15.08 9.58 -6.74
CA HIS A 400 14.58 10.15 -5.46
C HIS A 400 14.26 9.10 -4.38
N TRP A 401 14.03 7.84 -4.76
CA TRP A 401 13.87 6.74 -3.81
C TRP A 401 15.13 5.87 -3.66
N GLY A 402 16.28 6.29 -4.20
CA GLY A 402 17.52 5.50 -4.20
C GLY A 402 17.93 5.01 -2.82
N ARG A 403 17.79 5.86 -1.79
CA ARG A 403 18.08 5.50 -0.40
C ARG A 403 17.00 4.65 0.27
N TRP A 404 15.85 4.43 -0.36
CA TRP A 404 14.77 3.63 0.20
C TRP A 404 14.86 2.19 -0.30
N ARG A 405 14.83 1.24 0.63
CA ARG A 405 14.90 -0.20 0.34
C ARG A 405 13.79 -0.65 -0.61
N THR A 406 14.08 -1.71 -1.38
CA THR A 406 13.22 -2.28 -2.43
C THR A 406 13.04 -3.80 -2.23
N GLY A 407 12.32 -4.47 -3.13
CA GLY A 407 12.27 -5.93 -3.18
C GLY A 407 11.41 -6.58 -2.08
N GLY A 408 10.32 -5.91 -1.69
CA GLY A 408 9.44 -6.38 -0.60
C GLY A 408 10.02 -6.16 0.79
N THR A 409 11.21 -5.55 0.87
CA THR A 409 11.76 -4.96 2.08
C THR A 409 11.45 -3.47 2.12
N TYR A 410 11.51 -2.88 3.30
CA TYR A 410 11.22 -1.47 3.55
C TYR A 410 12.28 -0.88 4.47
N GLY A 411 12.38 0.45 4.53
CA GLY A 411 13.39 1.15 5.34
C GLY A 411 14.29 2.08 4.51
N PHE A 412 15.11 2.84 5.22
CA PHE A 412 16.00 3.85 4.65
C PHE A 412 17.46 3.46 4.86
N PHE A 413 18.31 3.73 3.87
CA PHE A 413 19.75 3.59 3.95
C PHE A 413 20.37 4.92 4.33
N ARG A 414 20.93 4.99 5.55
CA ARG A 414 21.62 6.20 5.98
C ARG A 414 22.82 6.50 5.08
N PRO A 415 23.16 7.77 4.84
CA PRO A 415 24.35 8.14 4.05
C PRO A 415 25.64 7.47 4.51
N GLU A 416 25.80 7.25 5.82
CA GLU A 416 26.98 6.61 6.39
C GLU A 416 27.03 5.10 6.16
N GLU A 417 25.88 4.49 5.83
CA GLU A 417 25.71 3.05 5.67
C GLU A 417 25.82 2.59 4.21
N LEU A 418 25.52 3.51 3.27
CA LEU A 418 25.45 3.23 1.85
C LEU A 418 25.86 4.45 1.02
N SER A 419 26.98 4.31 0.31
CA SER A 419 27.49 5.29 -0.65
C SER A 419 27.03 4.95 -2.06
N PHE A 420 26.63 5.98 -2.82
CA PHE A 420 26.29 5.87 -4.25
C PHE A 420 27.48 6.14 -5.17
N THR A 421 28.63 6.55 -4.61
CA THR A 421 29.82 6.92 -5.38
C THR A 421 31.04 6.04 -5.06
N GLU A 422 31.00 5.31 -3.94
CA GLU A 422 32.11 4.46 -3.50
C GLU A 422 31.66 3.00 -3.39
N PRO A 423 32.29 2.07 -4.12
CA PRO A 423 31.91 0.67 -4.09
C PRO A 423 32.26 0.03 -2.75
N ARG A 424 31.35 -0.82 -2.28
CA ARG A 424 31.46 -1.60 -1.07
C ARG A 424 32.27 -2.89 -1.35
N PRO A 425 33.46 -3.08 -0.76
CA PRO A 425 34.34 -4.20 -1.12
C PRO A 425 33.76 -5.59 -0.86
N ASP A 426 32.97 -5.77 0.21
CA ASP A 426 32.32 -7.05 0.53
C ASP A 426 31.16 -7.41 -0.41
N CYS A 427 30.69 -6.46 -1.21
CA CYS A 427 29.68 -6.68 -2.25
C CYS A 427 30.26 -6.81 -3.66
N ILE A 428 31.59 -6.80 -3.81
CA ILE A 428 32.25 -7.25 -5.03
C ILE A 428 32.37 -8.78 -4.94
N CYS A 429 31.31 -9.45 -5.36
CA CYS A 429 31.11 -10.89 -5.18
C CYS A 429 30.34 -11.49 -6.38
N GLY A 430 30.21 -12.81 -6.38
CA GLY A 430 29.47 -13.60 -7.36
C GLY A 430 30.37 -14.55 -8.14
N GLU A 431 29.91 -14.96 -9.33
CA GLU A 431 30.59 -15.88 -10.24
C GLU A 431 32.09 -15.55 -10.40
N GLY A 432 32.95 -16.54 -10.13
CA GLY A 432 34.40 -16.41 -10.28
C GLY A 432 35.13 -15.64 -9.16
N ILE A 433 34.42 -15.08 -8.17
CA ILE A 433 35.00 -14.28 -7.08
C ILE A 433 34.75 -14.92 -5.71
N GLY A 434 33.49 -15.08 -5.32
CA GLY A 434 33.09 -15.58 -4.00
C GLY A 434 31.59 -15.40 -3.75
N ASN A 435 31.02 -16.14 -2.79
CA ASN A 435 29.58 -16.11 -2.54
C ASN A 435 29.12 -14.72 -2.07
N CYS A 436 28.05 -14.21 -2.68
CA CYS A 436 27.40 -13.01 -2.21
C CYS A 436 26.54 -13.26 -0.97
N SER A 437 26.56 -12.29 -0.04
CA SER A 437 25.56 -12.25 1.04
C SER A 437 24.19 -11.90 0.45
N ALA A 438 23.11 -12.30 1.12
CA ALA A 438 21.75 -11.92 0.71
C ALA A 438 21.61 -10.39 0.59
N PHE A 439 22.21 -9.64 1.51
CA PHE A 439 22.25 -8.18 1.46
C PHE A 439 22.90 -7.64 0.16
N CYS A 440 24.09 -8.14 -0.19
CA CYS A 440 24.79 -7.71 -1.40
C CYS A 440 24.00 -8.09 -2.67
N SER A 441 23.50 -9.33 -2.75
CA SER A 441 22.71 -9.78 -3.90
C SER A 441 21.42 -8.98 -4.10
N THR A 442 20.81 -8.49 -3.01
CA THR A 442 19.56 -7.73 -3.07
C THR A 442 19.75 -6.27 -3.48
N TYR A 443 20.78 -5.58 -2.98
CA TYR A 443 20.88 -4.12 -3.13
C TYR A 443 22.09 -3.62 -3.92
N PHE A 444 23.09 -4.46 -4.17
CA PHE A 444 24.34 -4.06 -4.83
C PHE A 444 24.51 -4.76 -6.18
N VAL A 445 25.30 -4.15 -7.05
CA VAL A 445 25.71 -4.74 -8.32
C VAL A 445 26.77 -5.80 -8.04
N THR A 446 26.46 -7.04 -8.38
CA THR A 446 27.27 -8.25 -8.17
C THR A 446 27.38 -9.04 -9.45
N ALA A 447 28.36 -9.93 -9.58
CA ALA A 447 28.50 -10.75 -10.78
C ALA A 447 27.31 -11.72 -10.97
N ASP A 448 26.56 -12.01 -9.90
CA ASP A 448 25.40 -12.92 -9.95
C ASP A 448 24.13 -12.24 -10.48
N ASN A 449 24.05 -10.90 -10.46
CA ASN A 449 22.82 -10.16 -10.79
C ASN A 449 23.00 -9.08 -11.87
N SER A 450 24.17 -9.00 -12.50
CA SER A 450 24.48 -8.01 -13.52
C SER A 450 25.28 -8.61 -14.67
N GLY A 451 25.17 -8.02 -15.87
CA GLY A 451 25.97 -8.42 -17.02
C GLY A 451 27.41 -7.90 -16.94
N ASP A 452 28.31 -8.43 -17.78
CA ASP A 452 29.74 -8.09 -17.77
C ASP A 452 30.01 -6.57 -17.82
N GLU A 453 29.24 -5.83 -18.61
CA GLU A 453 29.37 -4.38 -18.74
C GLU A 453 28.97 -3.66 -17.46
N GLU A 454 27.78 -3.95 -16.93
CA GLU A 454 27.27 -3.33 -15.70
C GLU A 454 28.16 -3.67 -14.51
N PHE A 455 28.58 -4.93 -14.37
CA PHE A 455 29.51 -5.35 -13.32
C PHE A 455 30.85 -4.61 -13.45
N GLY A 456 31.40 -4.51 -14.67
CA GLY A 456 32.66 -3.82 -14.92
C GLY A 456 32.65 -2.34 -14.52
N LEU A 457 31.50 -1.68 -14.63
CA LEU A 457 31.34 -0.25 -14.32
C LEU A 457 30.92 0.01 -12.87
N TYR A 458 30.05 -0.84 -12.30
CA TYR A 458 29.34 -0.54 -11.06
C TYR A 458 29.50 -1.58 -9.95
N GLN A 459 30.34 -2.61 -10.10
CA GLN A 459 30.54 -3.64 -9.06
C GLN A 459 30.69 -3.06 -7.64
N GLY A 460 29.91 -3.59 -6.70
CA GLY A 460 29.91 -3.14 -5.30
C GLY A 460 29.25 -1.78 -5.07
N LEU A 461 28.75 -1.07 -6.08
CA LEU A 461 27.83 0.07 -5.89
C LEU A 461 26.39 -0.43 -5.73
N PRO A 462 25.51 0.38 -5.12
CA PRO A 462 24.08 0.07 -5.08
C PRO A 462 23.51 -0.10 -6.49
N GLN A 463 22.60 -1.06 -6.70
CA GLN A 463 21.92 -1.22 -8.00
C GLN A 463 21.16 0.03 -8.43
N ALA A 464 20.66 0.80 -7.45
CA ALA A 464 20.01 2.09 -7.71
C ALA A 464 20.98 3.18 -8.21
N ALA A 465 22.30 2.97 -8.16
CA ALA A 465 23.31 3.86 -8.72
C ALA A 465 23.62 3.54 -10.19
N SER A 466 23.32 2.33 -10.67
CA SER A 466 23.62 1.91 -12.04
C SER A 466 22.98 2.88 -13.04
N TRP A 467 23.79 3.38 -13.97
CA TRP A 467 23.36 4.23 -15.09
C TRP A 467 22.80 5.62 -14.71
N LEU A 468 22.98 6.04 -13.45
CA LEU A 468 22.73 7.42 -13.05
C LEU A 468 23.91 8.31 -13.48
N GLU A 469 23.61 9.47 -14.07
CA GLU A 469 24.62 10.42 -14.54
C GLU A 469 24.50 11.77 -13.83
N GLY A 470 25.62 12.37 -13.45
CA GLY A 470 25.68 13.77 -12.99
C GLY A 470 24.66 14.10 -11.90
N SER A 471 23.68 14.93 -12.24
CA SER A 471 22.59 15.38 -11.36
C SER A 471 21.61 14.28 -10.95
N ASP A 472 21.54 13.14 -11.64
CA ASP A 472 20.65 12.04 -11.26
C ASP A 472 21.04 11.47 -9.89
N VAL A 473 22.33 11.48 -9.55
CA VAL A 473 22.85 11.06 -8.24
C VAL A 473 22.45 12.09 -7.16
N ASP A 474 22.38 13.38 -7.49
CA ASP A 474 21.93 14.41 -6.55
C ASP A 474 20.47 14.18 -6.12
N ASN A 475 19.63 13.65 -7.02
CA ASN A 475 18.24 13.28 -6.69
C ASN A 475 18.15 12.19 -5.61
N VAL A 476 19.14 11.29 -5.55
CA VAL A 476 19.21 10.24 -4.50
C VAL A 476 19.34 10.87 -3.11
N GLU A 477 20.16 11.91 -3.01
CA GLU A 477 20.37 12.62 -1.75
C GLU A 477 19.22 13.58 -1.43
N ALA A 478 18.64 14.21 -2.45
CA ALA A 478 17.52 15.13 -2.29
C ALA A 478 16.24 14.41 -1.80
N GLY A 479 16.07 13.14 -2.18
CA GLY A 479 14.95 12.32 -1.74
C GLY A 479 13.60 12.77 -2.32
N PRO A 480 12.48 12.13 -1.95
CA PRO A 480 11.20 12.39 -2.61
C PRO A 480 10.58 13.77 -2.30
N MET A 481 11.05 14.49 -1.28
CA MET A 481 10.60 15.88 -1.04
C MET A 481 10.95 16.79 -2.22
N ALA A 482 12.12 16.56 -2.84
CA ALA A 482 12.60 17.36 -3.94
C ALA A 482 11.81 17.21 -5.25
N LEU A 483 10.86 16.28 -5.31
CA LEU A 483 9.94 16.15 -6.43
C LEU A 483 8.95 17.32 -6.51
N ILE A 484 8.82 18.13 -5.46
CA ILE A 484 7.85 19.23 -5.38
C ILE A 484 8.48 20.55 -4.91
N ASP A 485 9.79 20.68 -5.09
CA ASP A 485 10.56 21.81 -4.57
C ASP A 485 10.46 23.06 -5.45
N THR A 486 10.13 22.89 -6.74
CA THR A 486 10.00 24.01 -7.68
C THR A 486 8.54 24.40 -7.93
N ASP A 487 8.30 25.67 -8.28
CA ASP A 487 6.95 26.16 -8.61
C ASP A 487 6.36 25.42 -9.82
N ASP A 488 7.20 25.09 -10.83
CA ASP A 488 6.77 24.32 -12.01
C ASP A 488 6.26 22.91 -11.64
N GLU A 489 6.89 22.23 -10.67
CA GLU A 489 6.45 20.92 -10.19
C GLU A 489 5.14 21.00 -9.40
N ARG A 490 5.01 22.03 -8.56
CA ARG A 490 3.79 22.31 -7.81
C ARG A 490 2.62 22.63 -8.73
N ASP A 491 2.86 23.39 -9.80
CA ASP A 491 1.86 23.70 -10.82
C ASP A 491 1.42 22.46 -11.59
N ARG A 492 2.35 21.53 -11.88
CA ARG A 492 2.01 20.23 -12.49
C ARG A 492 1.14 19.39 -11.57
N ILE A 493 1.44 19.35 -10.27
CA ILE A 493 0.61 18.66 -9.27
C ILE A 493 -0.76 19.28 -9.17
N ALA A 494 -0.84 20.62 -9.11
CA ALA A 494 -2.11 21.32 -9.06
C ALA A 494 -2.98 21.01 -10.28
N GLN A 495 -2.41 21.08 -11.49
CA GLN A 495 -3.12 20.73 -12.72
C GLN A 495 -3.61 19.28 -12.71
N CYS A 496 -2.77 18.34 -12.27
CA CYS A 496 -3.17 16.94 -12.20
C CYS A 496 -4.23 16.66 -11.12
N ALA A 497 -4.15 17.32 -9.96
CA ALA A 497 -5.16 17.22 -8.91
C ALA A 497 -6.54 17.69 -9.41
N VAL A 498 -6.58 18.86 -10.07
CA VAL A 498 -7.81 19.38 -10.69
C VAL A 498 -8.31 18.44 -11.79
N ARG A 499 -7.42 17.89 -12.62
CA ARG A 499 -7.79 16.93 -13.66
C ARG A 499 -8.42 15.69 -13.04
N ASN A 500 -7.74 15.02 -12.13
CA ASN A 500 -8.20 13.76 -11.55
C ASN A 500 -9.52 13.93 -10.79
N LEU A 501 -9.66 15.01 -10.01
CA LEU A 501 -10.90 15.30 -9.29
C LEU A 501 -12.02 15.69 -10.25
N GLY A 502 -11.71 16.50 -11.26
CA GLY A 502 -12.65 16.86 -12.32
C GLY A 502 -13.17 15.64 -13.08
N GLU A 503 -12.30 14.73 -13.52
CA GLU A 503 -12.70 13.49 -14.20
C GLU A 503 -13.52 12.58 -13.30
N HIS A 504 -13.17 12.51 -12.00
CA HIS A 504 -13.92 11.75 -11.00
C HIS A 504 -15.35 12.29 -10.83
N LEU A 505 -15.51 13.59 -10.59
CA LEU A 505 -16.81 14.22 -10.38
C LEU A 505 -17.65 14.29 -11.66
N LEU A 506 -17.02 14.45 -12.82
CA LEU A 506 -17.73 14.50 -14.11
C LEU A 506 -18.06 13.10 -14.66
N GLY A 507 -17.45 12.04 -14.12
CA GLY A 507 -17.62 10.67 -14.61
C GLY A 507 -17.12 10.44 -16.03
N ARG A 508 -16.21 11.30 -16.52
CA ARG A 508 -15.63 11.23 -17.88
C ARG A 508 -14.22 11.79 -17.91
N GLU A 509 -13.44 11.39 -18.90
CA GLU A 509 -12.14 12.01 -19.18
C GLU A 509 -12.30 13.46 -19.66
N LEU A 510 -11.31 14.30 -19.33
CA LEU A 510 -11.20 15.64 -19.88
C LEU A 510 -10.60 15.58 -21.29
N THR A 511 -11.11 16.44 -22.17
CA THR A 511 -10.74 16.54 -23.57
C THR A 511 -9.99 17.85 -23.84
N ALA A 512 -9.52 18.05 -25.09
CA ALA A 512 -8.88 19.31 -25.49
C ALA A 512 -9.77 20.55 -25.27
N ASP A 513 -11.09 20.40 -25.34
CA ASP A 513 -12.05 21.49 -25.10
C ASP A 513 -12.16 21.88 -23.61
N ASP A 514 -11.64 21.02 -22.72
CA ASP A 514 -11.62 21.24 -21.28
C ASP A 514 -10.33 21.95 -20.80
N LEU A 515 -9.35 22.21 -21.69
CA LEU A 515 -8.05 22.75 -21.30
C LEU A 515 -8.11 24.12 -20.61
N THR A 516 -8.87 25.06 -21.16
CA THR A 516 -9.02 26.40 -20.55
C THR A 516 -9.70 26.32 -19.18
N TRP A 517 -10.65 25.41 -19.03
CA TRP A 517 -11.34 25.16 -17.77
C TRP A 517 -10.39 24.57 -16.73
N LEU A 518 -9.60 23.56 -17.14
CA LEU A 518 -8.60 22.93 -16.29
C LEU A 518 -7.58 23.97 -15.78
N GLN A 519 -7.04 24.79 -16.68
CA GLN A 519 -6.08 25.84 -16.35
C GLN A 519 -6.67 26.89 -15.41
N GLY A 520 -7.92 27.30 -15.64
CA GLY A 520 -8.62 28.25 -14.78
C GLY A 520 -8.80 27.73 -13.35
N HIS A 521 -9.21 26.47 -13.19
CA HIS A 521 -9.37 25.85 -11.88
C HIS A 521 -8.02 25.56 -11.20
N ALA A 522 -6.99 25.20 -11.96
CA ALA A 522 -5.63 25.02 -11.42
C ALA A 522 -5.05 26.34 -10.90
N GLN A 523 -5.19 27.44 -11.65
CA GLN A 523 -4.78 28.76 -11.17
C GLN A 523 -5.54 29.15 -9.91
N ALA A 524 -6.86 28.98 -9.91
CA ALA A 524 -7.68 29.33 -8.76
C ALA A 524 -7.44 28.41 -7.55
N PHE A 525 -6.92 27.20 -7.76
CA PHE A 525 -6.47 26.29 -6.69
C PHE A 525 -5.17 26.78 -6.08
N ALA A 526 -4.20 27.20 -6.91
CA ALA A 526 -2.98 27.84 -6.44
C ALA A 526 -3.24 29.17 -5.71
N ASP A 527 -4.15 30.01 -6.23
CA ASP A 527 -4.53 31.30 -5.64
C ASP A 527 -5.14 31.15 -4.23
N ASP A 528 -5.77 30.00 -3.95
CA ASP A 528 -6.37 29.67 -2.66
C ASP A 528 -5.43 28.85 -1.75
N GLY A 529 -4.12 28.89 -2.03
CA GLY A 529 -3.11 28.21 -1.22
C GLY A 529 -3.18 26.69 -1.31
N TYR A 530 -3.72 26.15 -2.40
CA TYR A 530 -3.95 24.72 -2.62
C TYR A 530 -4.90 24.07 -1.60
N ASP A 531 -5.92 24.79 -1.12
CA ASP A 531 -6.98 24.21 -0.27
C ASP A 531 -7.89 23.27 -1.07
N TYR A 532 -7.87 21.98 -0.71
CA TYR A 532 -8.55 20.94 -1.47
C TYR A 532 -10.07 21.01 -1.32
N THR A 533 -10.59 21.39 -0.15
CA THR A 533 -12.04 21.52 0.08
C THR A 533 -12.63 22.67 -0.73
N SER A 534 -11.91 23.77 -0.87
CA SER A 534 -12.23 24.86 -1.78
C SER A 534 -12.21 24.43 -3.25
N LEU A 535 -11.25 23.59 -3.65
CA LEU A 535 -11.26 23.01 -5.00
C LEU A 535 -12.52 22.15 -5.21
N VAL A 536 -12.83 21.24 -4.29
CA VAL A 536 -14.05 20.41 -4.36
C VAL A 536 -15.29 21.28 -4.45
N ARG A 537 -15.43 22.27 -3.56
CA ARG A 537 -16.54 23.24 -3.55
C ARG A 537 -16.68 23.93 -4.89
N ARG A 538 -15.58 24.40 -5.47
CA ARG A 538 -15.58 25.10 -6.76
C ARG A 538 -16.02 24.18 -7.89
N LEU A 539 -15.58 22.93 -7.91
CA LEU A 539 -15.94 21.96 -8.95
C LEU A 539 -17.41 21.55 -8.88
N VAL A 540 -17.98 21.33 -7.68
CA VAL A 540 -19.41 21.02 -7.54
C VAL A 540 -20.32 22.23 -7.78
N GLN A 541 -19.76 23.44 -7.73
CA GLN A 541 -20.44 24.69 -8.10
C GLN A 541 -20.32 25.03 -9.60
N ASP A 542 -19.46 24.33 -10.34
CA ASP A 542 -19.23 24.58 -11.75
C ASP A 542 -20.44 24.17 -12.62
N GLU A 543 -20.72 24.96 -13.66
CA GLU A 543 -21.81 24.68 -14.60
C GLU A 543 -21.69 23.29 -15.25
N ARG A 544 -20.47 22.83 -15.53
CA ARG A 544 -20.24 21.52 -16.16
C ARG A 544 -20.65 20.36 -15.26
N TYR A 545 -20.43 20.49 -13.94
CA TYR A 545 -20.89 19.51 -12.97
C TYR A 545 -22.41 19.56 -12.80
N ARG A 546 -22.97 20.77 -12.77
CA ARG A 546 -24.42 20.98 -12.59
C ARG A 546 -25.27 20.66 -13.81
N THR A 547 -24.66 20.35 -14.94
CA THR A 547 -25.34 19.99 -16.19
C THR A 547 -25.17 18.51 -16.55
N ILE A 548 -24.50 17.72 -15.70
CA ILE A 548 -24.42 16.26 -15.85
C ILE A 548 -25.84 15.68 -15.75
N ARG A 549 -26.19 14.78 -16.68
CA ARG A 549 -27.51 14.12 -16.74
C ARG A 549 -27.41 12.64 -16.48
#